data_AF-A0ABD3H598-F1
#
_entry.id   AF-A0ABD3H598-F1
#
_cell.length_a   1.000
_cell.length_b   1.000
_cell.length_c   1.000
_cell.angle_alpha   90.00
_cell.angle_beta   90.00
_cell.angle_gamma   90.00
#
_symmetry.space_group_name_H-M   'P 1'
#
loop_
_entity.id
_entity.type
_entity.pdbx_description
1 polymer ?
#
loop_
_entity_poly.entity_id
_entity_poly.type
_entity_poly.pdbx_seq_one_letter_code
_entity_poly.pdbx_strand_id
1 'polypeptide(L)'
;MATNSLSLSRTFTGLIRRAGAQSQLAAASRVRGGAGLPVGTVPPPSAPLAEDEELLWDDGSPNPEPCLDEVAPMVGKYEALAMVSAGLGFFAFLGYLAKWNDKASRIPWTPREYPYDNLRVELGGEP
;
A
#
# COMPACT_ATOMS: atom_id res chain seq x y z
N MET A 1 20.03 24.74 -56.60
CA MET A 1 18.96 24.92 -55.61
C MET A 1 18.54 23.54 -55.12
N ALA A 2 18.97 23.17 -53.92
CA ALA A 2 18.73 21.84 -53.35
C ALA A 2 17.42 21.82 -52.56
N THR A 3 16.72 20.70 -52.68
CA THR A 3 15.39 20.39 -52.17
C THR A 3 15.40 20.10 -50.67
N ASN A 4 14.43 20.65 -49.93
CA ASN A 4 14.23 20.43 -48.50
C ASN A 4 13.54 19.08 -48.22
N SER A 5 14.02 18.40 -47.19
CA SER A 5 13.64 17.05 -46.76
C SER A 5 12.31 17.00 -45.99
N LEU A 6 11.64 15.87 -46.13
CA LEU A 6 10.42 15.46 -45.45
C LEU A 6 10.67 15.18 -43.96
N SER A 7 9.76 15.63 -43.08
CA SER A 7 9.62 15.11 -41.71
C SER A 7 8.13 15.05 -41.34
N LEU A 8 7.58 13.84 -41.38
CA LEU A 8 6.17 13.57 -41.10
C LEU A 8 6.08 12.27 -40.28
N SER A 9 6.48 12.33 -39.01
CA SER A 9 6.43 11.17 -38.12
C SER A 9 6.49 11.60 -36.65
N ARG A 10 5.37 12.08 -36.08
CA ARG A 10 5.29 12.25 -34.62
C ARG A 10 3.91 12.32 -33.94
N THR A 11 2.80 12.01 -34.60
CA THR A 11 1.47 12.24 -34.00
C THR A 11 0.56 11.02 -33.82
N PHE A 12 0.98 9.79 -34.12
CA PHE A 12 0.08 8.62 -34.06
C PHE A 12 0.21 7.69 -32.84
N THR A 13 1.21 7.88 -31.96
CA THR A 13 1.46 6.94 -30.84
C THR A 13 0.68 7.26 -29.56
N GLY A 14 -0.02 8.40 -29.49
CA GLY A 14 -0.68 8.86 -28.25
C GLY A 14 -2.07 8.29 -27.96
N LEU A 15 -2.81 7.85 -28.99
CA LEU A 15 -4.24 7.51 -28.83
C LEU A 15 -4.48 6.06 -28.39
N ILE A 16 -3.59 5.13 -28.75
CA ILE A 16 -3.73 3.70 -28.45
C ILE A 16 -3.45 3.39 -26.96
N ARG A 17 -2.64 4.22 -26.29
CA ARG A 17 -2.28 4.02 -24.88
C ARG A 17 -3.41 4.36 -23.89
N ARG A 18 -4.37 5.21 -24.28
CA ARG A 18 -5.47 5.63 -23.39
C ARG A 18 -6.61 4.62 -23.32
N ALA A 19 -6.93 3.94 -24.42
CA ALA A 19 -8.00 2.94 -24.45
C ALA A 19 -7.65 1.65 -23.69
N GLY A 20 -6.38 1.23 -23.71
CA GLY A 20 -5.92 0.03 -23.00
C GLY A 20 -5.76 0.21 -21.48
N ALA A 21 -5.64 1.45 -20.99
CA ALA A 21 -5.44 1.71 -19.56
C ALA A 21 -6.75 1.66 -18.75
N GLN A 22 -7.90 1.95 -19.37
CA GLN A 22 -9.20 1.94 -18.68
C GLN A 22 -9.80 0.53 -18.53
N SER A 23 -9.56 -0.38 -19.49
CA SER A 23 -10.02 -1.76 -19.39
C SER A 23 -9.27 -2.57 -18.33
N GLN A 24 -8.00 -2.24 -18.07
CA GLN A 24 -7.21 -2.91 -17.03
C GLN A 24 -7.60 -2.47 -15.60
N LEU A 25 -8.02 -1.22 -15.39
CA LEU A 25 -8.52 -0.77 -14.08
C LEU A 25 -9.90 -1.37 -13.73
N ALA A 26 -10.77 -1.55 -14.72
CA ALA A 26 -12.07 -2.21 -14.50
C ALA A 26 -11.92 -3.72 -14.24
N ALA A 27 -10.97 -4.39 -14.91
CA ALA A 27 -10.62 -5.79 -14.63
C ALA A 27 -9.94 -5.94 -13.26
N ALA A 28 -9.10 -4.98 -12.86
CA ALA A 28 -8.45 -4.95 -11.54
C ALA A 28 -9.43 -4.68 -10.39
N SER A 29 -10.55 -4.00 -10.61
CA SER A 29 -11.57 -3.77 -9.58
C SER A 29 -12.39 -5.02 -9.20
N ARG A 30 -12.31 -6.08 -10.03
CA ARG A 30 -12.84 -7.42 -9.70
C ARG A 30 -11.77 -8.39 -9.23
N VAL A 31 -10.52 -7.92 -9.11
CA VAL A 31 -9.48 -8.67 -8.39
C VAL A 31 -9.83 -8.52 -6.93
N ARG A 32 -10.38 -9.61 -6.38
CA ARG A 32 -10.77 -9.84 -4.99
C ARG A 32 -9.58 -9.64 -4.05
N GLY A 33 -9.13 -8.40 -3.87
CA GLY A 33 -8.18 -8.04 -2.84
C GLY A 33 -8.90 -7.99 -1.50
N GLY A 34 -8.90 -9.11 -0.77
CA GLY A 34 -8.97 -9.22 0.70
C GLY A 34 -10.11 -8.55 1.50
N ALA A 35 -10.98 -7.77 0.87
CA ALA A 35 -12.08 -7.06 1.51
C ALA A 35 -13.38 -7.79 1.15
N GLY A 36 -13.67 -8.86 1.90
CA GLY A 36 -14.81 -9.76 1.67
C GLY A 36 -16.11 -9.02 1.37
N LEU A 37 -16.44 -8.94 0.08
CA LEU A 37 -17.83 -8.80 -0.35
C LEU A 37 -18.53 -10.11 0.00
N PRO A 38 -19.83 -10.09 0.35
CA PRO A 38 -20.57 -11.32 0.63
C PRO A 38 -20.42 -12.27 -0.55
N VAL A 39 -19.73 -13.38 -0.30
CA VAL A 39 -19.60 -14.48 -1.26
C VAL A 39 -21.02 -14.94 -1.56
N GLY A 40 -21.40 -14.92 -2.83
CA GLY A 40 -22.69 -15.46 -3.26
C GLY A 40 -22.83 -16.87 -2.71
N THR A 41 -23.99 -17.22 -2.16
CA THR A 41 -24.23 -18.55 -1.59
C THR A 41 -23.85 -19.61 -2.62
N VAL A 42 -22.86 -20.42 -2.27
CA VAL A 42 -22.38 -21.52 -3.11
C VAL A 42 -23.58 -22.44 -3.38
N PRO A 43 -23.78 -22.91 -4.63
CA PRO A 43 -24.83 -23.88 -4.92
C PRO A 43 -24.72 -25.08 -3.96
N PRO A 44 -25.86 -25.67 -3.56
CA PRO A 44 -25.84 -26.79 -2.62
C PRO A 44 -24.99 -27.94 -3.18
N PRO A 45 -24.20 -28.61 -2.32
CA PRO A 45 -23.26 -29.63 -2.77
C PRO A 45 -24.02 -30.77 -3.46
N SER A 46 -23.64 -31.05 -4.71
CA SER A 46 -24.25 -32.11 -5.52
C SER A 46 -23.65 -33.49 -5.25
N ALA A 47 -22.50 -33.54 -4.58
CA ALA A 47 -21.75 -34.75 -4.27
C ALA A 47 -21.13 -34.63 -2.86
N PRO A 48 -20.83 -35.75 -2.19
CA PRO A 48 -20.04 -35.72 -0.96
C PRO A 48 -18.67 -35.11 -1.25
N LEU A 49 -18.23 -34.23 -0.34
CA LEU A 49 -16.91 -33.59 -0.37
C LEU A 49 -15.82 -34.68 -0.32
N ALA A 50 -14.75 -34.51 -1.09
CA ALA A 50 -13.58 -35.36 -0.98
C ALA A 50 -12.89 -35.14 0.37
N GLU A 51 -12.25 -36.17 0.93
CA GLU A 51 -11.54 -36.01 2.23
C GLU A 51 -10.39 -34.99 2.11
N ASP A 52 -9.75 -34.89 0.94
CA ASP A 52 -8.65 -33.97 0.69
C ASP A 52 -9.10 -32.55 0.26
N GLU A 53 -10.41 -32.29 0.14
CA GLU A 53 -10.92 -30.97 -0.28
C GLU A 53 -10.60 -29.87 0.74
N GLU A 54 -10.28 -30.24 1.99
CA GLU A 54 -9.81 -29.31 3.03
C GLU A 54 -8.37 -28.80 2.80
N LEU A 55 -7.58 -29.51 1.99
CA LEU A 55 -6.20 -29.14 1.64
C LEU A 55 -6.13 -28.22 0.42
N LEU A 56 -7.28 -27.99 -0.22
CA LEU A 56 -7.41 -27.18 -1.41
C LEU A 56 -8.16 -25.90 -1.03
N TRP A 57 -7.49 -24.76 -1.14
CA TRP A 57 -8.15 -23.47 -0.99
C TRP A 57 -9.00 -23.21 -2.24
N ASP A 58 -10.32 -23.35 -2.08
CA ASP A 58 -11.30 -22.82 -3.03
C ASP A 58 -11.47 -21.29 -2.86
N ASP A 59 -10.70 -20.53 -3.65
CA ASP A 59 -10.84 -19.07 -3.75
C ASP A 59 -11.92 -18.64 -4.78
N GLY A 60 -12.62 -19.62 -5.36
CA GLY A 60 -13.57 -19.47 -6.46
C GLY A 60 -12.91 -19.21 -7.82
N SER A 61 -11.60 -19.41 -7.96
CA SER A 61 -10.92 -19.41 -9.26
C SER A 61 -11.09 -20.76 -9.97
N PRO A 62 -10.89 -20.82 -11.31
CA PRO A 62 -10.92 -22.08 -12.05
C PRO A 62 -9.78 -23.04 -11.69
N ASN A 63 -8.78 -22.58 -10.93
CA ASN A 63 -7.59 -23.36 -10.60
C ASN A 63 -7.34 -23.25 -9.09
N PRO A 64 -8.00 -24.09 -8.28
CA PRO A 64 -7.88 -24.05 -6.84
C PRO A 64 -6.42 -24.24 -6.41
N GLU A 65 -5.98 -23.45 -5.45
CA GLU A 65 -4.59 -23.49 -4.96
C GLU A 65 -4.49 -24.39 -3.72
N PRO A 66 -3.32 -24.99 -3.44
CA PRO A 66 -3.12 -25.66 -2.16
C PRO A 66 -3.32 -24.68 -1.00
N CYS A 67 -3.80 -25.18 0.14
CA CYS A 67 -3.96 -24.40 1.34
C CYS A 67 -2.65 -23.71 1.73
N LEU A 68 -2.77 -22.52 2.33
CA LEU A 68 -1.64 -21.63 2.61
C LEU A 68 -0.53 -22.31 3.44
N ASP A 69 -0.89 -23.35 4.19
CA ASP A 69 0.01 -24.18 4.99
C ASP A 69 1.02 -24.98 4.14
N GLU A 70 0.70 -25.33 2.90
CA GLU A 70 1.65 -25.95 1.95
C GLU A 70 2.48 -24.90 1.20
N VAL A 71 1.88 -23.75 0.87
CA VAL A 71 2.47 -22.78 -0.07
C VAL A 71 3.45 -21.83 0.62
N ALA A 72 3.20 -21.51 1.90
CA ALA A 72 4.05 -20.61 2.68
C ALA A 72 4.54 -21.32 3.95
N PRO A 73 5.86 -21.54 4.11
CA PRO A 73 6.38 -22.01 5.38
C PRO A 73 5.99 -20.99 6.46
N MET A 74 5.24 -21.45 7.46
CA MET A 74 4.83 -20.63 8.59
C MET A 74 6.06 -20.03 9.26
N VAL A 75 6.14 -18.70 9.25
CA VAL A 75 7.19 -17.96 9.95
C VAL A 75 7.10 -18.31 11.43
N GLY A 76 8.19 -18.79 12.03
CA GLY A 76 8.18 -19.20 13.43
C GLY A 76 7.84 -18.03 14.36
N LYS A 77 7.22 -18.31 15.51
CA LYS A 77 6.81 -17.26 16.48
C LYS A 77 7.92 -16.26 16.85
N TYR A 78 9.16 -16.74 16.96
CA TYR A 78 10.31 -15.89 17.27
C TYR A 78 10.86 -15.15 16.06
N GLU A 79 10.75 -15.73 14.86
CA GLU A 79 11.13 -15.08 13.61
C GLU A 79 10.16 -13.94 13.29
N ALA A 80 8.86 -14.16 13.46
CA ALA A 80 7.84 -13.13 13.34
C ALA A 80 8.07 -11.99 14.34
N LEU A 81 8.37 -12.31 15.60
CA LEU A 81 8.70 -11.32 16.62
C LEU A 81 9.96 -10.52 16.24
N ALA A 82 10.99 -11.20 15.74
CA ALA A 82 12.22 -10.56 15.32
C ALA A 82 11.99 -9.59 14.15
N MET A 83 11.18 -9.98 13.15
CA MET A 83 10.84 -9.14 12.00
C MET A 83 10.07 -7.89 12.42
N VAL A 84 9.08 -8.04 13.31
CA VAL A 84 8.31 -6.89 13.84
C VAL A 84 9.19 -5.98 14.68
N SER A 85 10.02 -6.56 15.55
CA SER A 85 10.92 -5.82 16.42
C SER A 85 12.01 -5.08 15.64
N ALA A 86 12.55 -5.70 14.59
CA ALA A 86 13.52 -5.10 13.69
C ALA A 86 12.89 -3.96 12.88
N GLY A 87 11.68 -4.16 12.33
CA GLY A 87 10.96 -3.13 11.59
C GLY A 87 10.67 -1.90 12.44
N LEU A 88 10.09 -2.10 13.63
CA LEU A 88 9.79 -1.00 14.56
C LEU A 88 11.07 -0.34 15.08
N GLY A 89 12.09 -1.12 15.41
CA GLY A 89 13.39 -0.62 15.87
C GLY A 89 14.08 0.24 14.82
N PHE A 90 14.03 -0.15 13.54
CA PHE A 90 14.60 0.62 12.44
C PHE A 90 13.94 2.00 12.30
N PHE A 91 12.61 2.07 12.35
CA PHE A 91 11.90 3.36 12.27
C PHE A 91 12.16 4.24 13.50
N ALA A 92 12.20 3.67 14.70
CA ALA A 92 12.56 4.40 15.91
C ALA A 92 13.99 4.98 15.82
N PHE A 93 14.93 4.18 15.31
CA PHE A 93 16.31 4.60 15.08
C PHE A 93 16.41 5.73 14.05
N LEU A 94 15.70 5.64 12.91
CA LEU A 94 15.62 6.71 11.92
C LEU A 94 15.06 8.00 12.51
N GLY A 95 13.99 7.91 13.31
CA GLY A 95 13.43 9.06 14.01
C GLY A 95 14.42 9.72 14.98
N TYR A 96 15.21 8.91 15.69
CA TYR A 96 16.26 9.41 16.57
C TYR A 96 17.38 10.11 15.79
N LEU A 97 17.84 9.53 14.68
CA LEU A 97 18.83 10.17 13.81
C LEU A 97 18.32 11.49 13.23
N ALA A 98 17.05 11.54 12.82
CA ALA A 98 16.43 12.77 12.34
C ALA A 98 16.43 13.85 13.43
N LYS A 99 16.06 13.50 14.66
CA LYS A 99 16.11 14.42 15.82
C LYS A 99 17.54 14.88 16.14
N TRP A 100 18.54 13.99 16.05
CA TRP A 100 19.92 14.38 16.31
C TRP A 100 20.49 15.31 15.23
N ASN A 101 20.03 15.14 13.99
CA ASN A 101 20.34 16.02 12.88
C ASN A 101 19.58 17.35 12.96
N ASP A 102 18.40 17.39 13.57
CA ASP A 102 17.61 18.61 13.77
C ASP A 102 18.25 19.51 14.85
N LYS A 103 19.07 20.46 14.42
CA LYS A 103 19.73 21.44 15.29
C LYS A 103 18.95 22.74 15.25
N ALA A 104 18.73 23.36 16.41
CA ALA A 104 18.06 24.66 16.52
C ALA A 104 18.71 25.76 15.67
N SER A 105 20.02 25.66 15.38
CA SER A 105 20.75 26.60 14.53
C SER A 105 20.40 26.52 13.03
N ARG A 106 19.69 25.48 12.57
CA ARG A 106 19.25 25.34 11.17
C ARG A 106 17.95 26.09 10.87
N ILE A 107 17.28 26.62 11.89
CA ILE A 107 16.03 27.36 11.74
C ILE A 107 16.40 28.85 11.53
N PRO A 108 16.17 29.43 10.35
CA PRO A 108 16.59 30.80 10.04
C PRO A 108 15.63 31.88 10.57
N TRP A 109 14.61 31.50 11.33
CA TRP A 109 13.63 32.41 11.91
C TRP A 109 13.57 32.25 13.43
N THR A 110 13.24 33.34 14.11
CA THR A 110 12.98 33.33 15.55
C THR A 110 11.63 32.66 15.84
N PRO A 111 11.46 32.04 17.02
CA PRO A 111 10.15 31.58 17.47
C PRO A 111 9.12 32.71 17.45
N ARG A 112 7.85 32.35 17.22
CA ARG A 112 6.75 33.32 17.19
C ARG A 112 6.48 33.83 18.61
N GLU A 113 6.69 35.11 18.83
CA GLU A 113 6.33 35.80 20.05
C GLU A 113 4.90 36.34 19.94
N TYR A 114 4.13 36.24 21.02
CA TYR A 114 2.78 36.80 21.08
C TYR A 114 2.68 37.90 22.14
N PRO A 115 1.85 38.94 21.92
CA PRO A 115 1.55 39.95 22.93
C PRO A 115 0.95 39.36 24.21
N TYR A 116 0.90 40.17 25.28
CA TYR A 116 0.29 39.80 26.58
C TYR A 116 0.93 38.57 27.21
N ASP A 117 2.26 38.59 27.37
CA ASP A 117 3.01 37.48 27.99
C ASP A 117 2.71 36.12 27.31
N ASN A 118 2.86 36.07 25.98
CA ASN A 118 2.51 34.91 25.15
C ASN A 118 1.07 34.41 25.30
N LEU A 119 0.11 35.34 25.41
CA LEU A 119 -1.32 35.02 25.59
C LEU A 119 -1.58 34.13 26.80
N ARG A 120 -0.77 34.27 27.88
CA ARG A 120 -0.81 33.37 29.04
C ARG A 120 -2.22 33.26 29.63
N VAL A 121 -2.92 34.39 29.74
CA VAL A 121 -4.27 34.44 30.32
C VAL A 121 -5.30 33.84 29.37
N GLU A 122 -5.16 34.09 28.07
CA GLU A 122 -6.05 33.60 27.01
C GLU A 122 -5.88 32.10 26.75
N LEU A 123 -4.71 31.54 27.06
CA LEU A 123 -4.40 30.10 27.03
C LEU A 123 -4.79 29.39 28.35
N GLY A 124 -5.43 30.09 29.29
CA GLY A 124 -5.93 29.52 30.54
C GLY A 124 -4.96 29.56 31.72
N GLY A 125 -3.91 30.38 31.64
CA GLY A 125 -3.07 30.72 32.78
C GLY A 125 -3.79 31.64 33.76
N GLU A 126 -3.39 31.59 35.02
CA GLU A 126 -3.98 32.43 36.08
C GLU A 126 -3.79 33.92 35.78
N PRO A 127 -4.71 34.82 36.17
CA PRO A 127 -4.56 36.25 35.93
C PRO A 127 -3.33 36.83 36.62
#